data_AF-A0A436G4Z4-F1
#
_entry.id   AF-A0A436G4Z4-F1
#
_cell.length_a   1.000
_cell.length_b   1.000
_cell.length_c   1.000
_cell.angle_alpha   90.00
_cell.angle_beta   90.00
_cell.angle_gamma   90.00
#
_symmetry.space_group_name_H-M   'P 1'
#
loop_
_entity.id
_entity.type
_entity.pdbx_description
1 polymer ?
#
loop_
_entity_poly.entity_id
_entity_poly.type
_entity_poly.pdbx_seq_one_letter_code
_entity_poly.pdbx_strand_id
1 'polypeptide(L)'
;DHVDRRGRLAIVAGRPGGVDVDRGAIVCSCFGVGANQIAEAVRRGCGSVAGIGAALHAGTNCGSCRAEIRVIIDAQSLQAAE
;
A
#
# COMPACT_ATOMS: atom_id res chain seq x y z
N ASP A 1 -45.16 -0.05 6.28
CA ASP A 1 -44.10 -0.18 7.29
C ASP A 1 -42.87 -0.79 6.64
N HIS A 2 -41.96 0.06 6.15
CA HIS A 2 -40.82 -0.29 5.30
C HIS A 2 -39.54 -0.35 6.15
N VAL A 3 -39.47 -1.27 7.11
CA VAL A 3 -38.23 -1.51 7.86
C VAL A 3 -37.32 -2.47 7.08
N ASP A 4 -36.52 -1.83 6.23
CA ASP A 4 -35.18 -2.18 5.79
C ASP A 4 -34.73 -3.66 5.86
N ARG A 5 -34.87 -4.36 4.72
CA ARG A 5 -34.26 -5.66 4.46
C ARG A 5 -32.76 -5.54 4.09
N ARG A 6 -32.22 -4.33 3.89
CA ARG A 6 -30.83 -4.14 3.46
C ARG A 6 -29.82 -4.26 4.60
N GLY A 7 -30.21 -4.03 5.86
CA GLY A 7 -29.31 -4.14 7.00
C GLY A 7 -28.82 -5.57 7.34
N ARG A 8 -29.58 -6.62 6.98
CA ARG A 8 -29.20 -8.01 7.35
C ARG A 8 -28.24 -8.69 6.38
N LEU A 9 -28.13 -8.22 5.13
CA LEU A 9 -27.23 -8.83 4.15
C LEU A 9 -25.75 -8.40 4.35
N ALA A 10 -25.53 -7.24 4.95
CA ALA A 10 -24.19 -6.69 5.20
C ALA A 10 -23.37 -7.47 6.25
N ILE A 11 -24.02 -8.35 7.03
CA ILE A 11 -23.38 -9.07 8.14
C ILE A 11 -22.76 -10.39 7.66
N VAL A 12 -23.26 -10.98 6.55
CA VAL A 12 -22.82 -12.29 6.03
C VAL A 12 -21.62 -12.18 5.08
N ALA A 13 -21.47 -11.07 4.37
CA ALA A 13 -20.27 -10.78 3.61
C ALA A 13 -19.33 -10.00 4.53
N GLY A 14 -18.36 -10.66 5.17
CA GLY A 14 -17.30 -10.03 5.98
C GLY A 14 -16.40 -9.09 5.18
N ARG A 15 -16.99 -8.03 4.63
CA ARG A 15 -16.34 -6.95 3.91
C ARG A 15 -16.76 -5.70 4.66
N PRO A 16 -16.03 -5.30 5.71
CA PRO A 16 -16.17 -3.93 6.18
C PRO A 16 -15.90 -3.05 4.96
N GLY A 17 -16.90 -2.26 4.57
CA GLY A 17 -16.79 -1.21 3.56
C GLY A 17 -15.87 -0.12 4.09
N GLY A 18 -14.58 -0.43 4.21
CA GLY A 18 -13.53 0.54 4.31
C GLY A 18 -13.23 0.99 2.89
N VAL A 19 -13.24 2.30 2.68
CA VAL A 19 -12.54 2.95 1.57
C VAL A 19 -11.05 2.66 1.79
N ASP A 20 -10.63 1.41 1.57
CA ASP A 20 -9.23 1.04 1.68
C ASP A 20 -8.58 1.64 0.46
N VAL A 21 -7.86 2.76 0.67
CA VAL A 21 -6.81 3.22 -0.26
C VAL A 21 -6.14 1.97 -0.78
N ASP A 22 -6.15 1.77 -2.10
CA ASP A 22 -5.67 0.53 -2.72
C ASP A 22 -4.19 0.38 -2.38
N ARG A 23 -3.87 -0.28 -1.26
CA ARG A 23 -2.50 -0.43 -0.76
C ARG A 23 -1.71 -1.38 -1.65
N GLY A 24 -2.40 -2.23 -2.40
CA GLY A 24 -1.79 -3.27 -3.22
C GLY A 24 -1.18 -4.38 -2.35
N ALA A 25 -0.26 -5.16 -2.92
CA ALA A 25 0.45 -6.22 -2.20
C ALA A 25 1.21 -5.63 -0.99
N ILE A 26 1.02 -6.21 0.20
CA ILE A 26 1.72 -5.75 1.40
C ILE A 26 3.21 -6.10 1.27
N VAL A 27 4.06 -5.07 1.28
CA VAL A 27 5.52 -5.19 1.14
C VAL A 27 6.19 -5.11 2.52
N CYS A 28 5.73 -4.20 3.38
CA CYS A 28 6.22 -4.10 4.75
C CYS A 28 5.14 -4.56 5.74
N SER A 29 5.27 -5.78 6.26
CA SER A 29 4.35 -6.30 7.27
C SER A 29 4.45 -5.58 8.62
N CYS A 30 5.58 -4.94 8.94
CA CYS A 30 5.75 -4.22 10.21
C CYS A 30 4.86 -2.99 10.34
N PHE A 31 4.70 -2.24 9.25
CA PHE A 31 3.92 -1.00 9.21
C PHE A 31 2.68 -1.09 8.31
N GLY A 32 2.43 -2.27 7.71
CA GLY A 32 1.32 -2.49 6.78
C GLY A 32 1.43 -1.66 5.50
N VAL A 33 2.65 -1.41 5.02
CA VAL A 33 2.88 -0.62 3.81
C VAL A 33 2.78 -1.51 2.58
N GLY A 34 1.96 -1.11 1.62
CA GLY A 34 1.75 -1.84 0.38
C GLY A 34 2.50 -1.26 -0.83
N ALA A 35 2.59 -2.07 -1.89
CA ALA A 35 3.32 -1.76 -3.12
C ALA A 35 2.80 -0.50 -3.82
N ASN A 36 1.49 -0.25 -3.80
CA ASN A 36 0.92 0.95 -4.41
C ASN A 36 1.26 2.21 -3.61
N GLN A 37 1.33 2.12 -2.28
CA GLN A 37 1.78 3.26 -1.46
C GLN A 37 3.24 3.59 -1.78
N ILE A 38 4.09 2.57 -1.95
CA ILE A 38 5.48 2.73 -2.36
C ILE A 38 5.55 3.38 -3.75
N ALA A 39 4.78 2.87 -4.72
CA ALA A 39 4.72 3.43 -6.06
C ALA A 39 4.23 4.88 -6.07
N GLU A 40 3.22 5.23 -5.28
CA GLU A 40 2.74 6.60 -5.14
C GLU A 40 3.83 7.50 -4.54
N ALA A 41 4.55 7.04 -3.51
CA ALA A 41 5.68 7.77 -2.95
C ALA A 41 6.80 7.96 -3.99
N VAL A 42 7.10 6.95 -4.81
CA VAL A 42 8.05 7.08 -5.93
C VAL A 42 7.57 8.14 -6.92
N ARG A 43 6.28 8.14 -7.31
CA ARG A 43 5.68 9.17 -8.18
C ARG A 43 5.74 10.58 -7.61
N ARG A 44 5.68 10.72 -6.28
CA ARG A 44 5.88 11.99 -5.57
C ARG A 44 7.34 12.47 -5.57
N GLY A 45 8.26 11.68 -6.11
CA GLY A 45 9.70 11.99 -6.18
C GLY A 45 10.56 11.21 -5.17
N CYS A 46 9.98 10.28 -4.38
CA CYS A 46 10.75 9.44 -3.47
C CYS A 46 11.33 8.22 -4.19
N GLY A 47 12.30 8.42 -5.08
CA GLY A 47 12.97 7.37 -5.85
C GLY A 47 14.07 6.60 -5.11
N SER A 48 14.05 6.56 -3.78
CA SER A 48 15.08 5.88 -2.98
C SER A 48 14.48 5.22 -1.74
N VAL A 49 15.06 4.10 -1.32
CA VAL A 49 14.63 3.34 -0.14
C VAL A 49 14.61 4.24 1.11
N ALA A 50 15.55 5.18 1.22
CA ALA A 50 15.58 6.15 2.32
C ALA A 50 14.41 7.14 2.26
N GLY A 51 14.04 7.63 1.07
CA GLY A 51 12.88 8.52 0.89
C GLY A 51 11.57 7.80 1.18
N ILE A 52 11.44 6.55 0.72
CA ILE A 52 10.30 5.68 1.03
C ILE A 52 10.22 5.39 2.54
N GLY A 53 11.35 5.10 3.18
CA GLY A 53 11.41 4.91 4.63
C GLY A 53 11.05 6.17 5.42
N ALA A 54 11.42 7.36 4.95
CA ALA A 54 11.03 8.62 5.57
C ALA A 54 9.54 8.95 5.36
N ALA A 55 8.98 8.64 4.18
CA ALA A 55 7.59 8.95 3.85
C ALA A 55 6.59 7.93 4.43
N LEU A 56 6.92 6.64 4.38
CA LEU A 56 6.00 5.54 4.69
C LEU A 56 6.45 4.70 5.89
N HIS A 57 7.62 4.97 6.50
CA HIS A 57 8.23 4.15 7.55
C HIS A 57 8.57 2.72 7.11
N ALA A 58 8.44 2.40 5.82
CA ALA A 58 8.75 1.08 5.29
C ALA A 58 10.26 0.82 5.34
N GLY A 59 10.67 -0.31 5.92
CA GLY A 59 12.08 -0.72 5.97
C GLY A 59 12.93 -0.04 7.05
N THR A 60 12.36 0.75 7.96
CA THR A 60 13.11 1.35 9.08
C THR A 60 13.14 0.46 10.33
N ASN A 61 12.22 -0.50 10.47
CA ASN A 61 12.12 -1.41 11.60
C ASN A 61 12.96 -2.71 11.41
N CYS A 62 12.42 -3.74 10.77
CA CYS A 62 13.14 -5.02 10.57
C CYS A 62 14.06 -5.04 9.35
N GLY A 63 13.89 -4.09 8.42
CA GLY A 63 14.69 -3.97 7.21
C GLY A 63 14.47 -5.04 6.12
N SER A 64 13.67 -6.08 6.34
CA SER A 64 13.47 -7.17 5.37
C SER A 64 12.82 -6.72 4.06
N CYS A 65 11.94 -5.73 4.12
CA CYS A 65 11.28 -5.13 2.97
C CYS A 65 12.16 -4.18 2.14
N ARG A 66 13.40 -3.87 2.57
CA ARG A 66 14.30 -2.94 1.83
C ARG A 66 14.67 -3.44 0.45
N ALA A 67 14.91 -4.75 0.31
CA ALA A 67 15.21 -5.37 -0.98
C ALA A 67 14.01 -5.24 -1.93
N GLU A 68 12.81 -5.54 -1.43
CA GLU A 68 11.58 -5.46 -2.21
C GLU A 68 11.24 -4.01 -2.60
N ILE A 69 11.42 -3.04 -1.69
CA ILE A 69 11.26 -1.62 -1.98
C ILE A 69 12.21 -1.19 -3.11
N ARG A 70 13.46 -1.67 -3.11
CA ARG A 70 14.43 -1.35 -4.18
C ARG A 70 13.97 -1.90 -5.53
N VAL A 71 13.45 -3.13 -5.58
CA VAL A 71 12.90 -3.74 -6.80
C VAL A 71 11.72 -2.93 -7.34
N ILE A 72 10.80 -2.50 -6.46
CA ILE A 72 9.66 -1.68 -6.85
C ILE A 72 10.12 -0.32 -7.39
N ILE A 73 11.07 0.34 -6.72
CA ILE A 73 11.63 1.62 -7.19
C ILE A 73 12.26 1.46 -8.57
N ASP A 74 13.07 0.41 -8.76
CA ASP A 74 13.76 0.13 -10.03
C ASP A 74 12.74 -0.12 -11.16
N ALA A 75 11.74 -0.96 -10.91
CA ALA A 75 10.64 -1.22 -11.84
C ALA A 75 9.86 0.05 -12.20
N GLN A 76 9.58 0.93 -11.23
CA GLN A 76 8.90 2.20 -11.48
C GLN A 76 9.80 3.21 -12.22
N SER A 77 11.10 3.21 -11.95
CA SER A 77 12.06 4.10 -12.64
C SER A 77 12.20 3.78 -14.12
N LEU A 78 12.07 2.49 -14.49
CA LEU A 78 12.03 2.05 -15.88
C LEU A 78 10.73 2.48 -16.58
N GLN A 79 9.58 2.37 -15.90
CA GLN A 79 8.28 2.76 -16.46
C GLN A 79 8.09 4.27 -16.65
N ALA A 80 8.82 5.10 -15.91
CA ALA A 80 8.75 6.56 -16.04
C ALA A 80 9.59 7.12 -17.21
N ALA A 81 10.39 6.27 -17.86
CA ALA A 81 11.31 6.66 -18.94
C ALA A 81 10.77 6.37 -20.36
N GLU A 82 9.54 5.87 -20.50
CA GLU A 82 8.88 5.57 -21.77
C GLU A 82 7.81 6.61 -22.17
#